data_AF-A0A919HZI7-F1
#
_entry.id   AF-A0A919HZI7-F1
#
_cell.length_a   1.000
_cell.length_b   1.000
_cell.length_c   1.000
_cell.angle_alpha   90.00
_cell.angle_beta   90.00
_cell.angle_gamma   90.00
#
_symmetry.space_group_name_H-M   'P 1'
#
loop_
_entity.id
_entity.type
_entity.pdbx_description
1 polymer ?
#
loop_
_entity_poly.entity_id
_entity_poly.type
_entity_poly.pdbx_seq_one_letter_code
_entity_poly.pdbx_strand_id
1 'polypeptide(L)'
;MYSELFFHLRDRYGLFWQRQVRLLLVTGEPEQVEAIAPGLTEQRWQEGDHTVLIYGGKASAEPDTTLLASLKKLRRFRPLDGIIWPLTEKQSCQTAQLDKGWRELGNGGKLLGFQAPLYLWQVCDDGGYQAGRTLQSVGCLLPERSTPEQLATQLEAQTPQLTEQGMSQLLTNNRHDFLLRLAHTYRARHRSLANRPEALAGRRRIPFSAPARPDVQPSTGRRAGSGSPRVAVIAGVGGRYWRQCKGRTVGFPWLRTALMACFCVLAIWWTGMMTSFFANRALIQETGTHTARAINTRLPLAEQLVALHTLQGELERLQYRIRHGTPWYQRFGLERNAQLLNTAFPGYAQAANRLVRDVAVAHLQQQLNAFVALSPNSPQRTATGELRYKQLKALLMTSRPEKADAAFFSTTLMADNLRYADVTEGTRQSVLPSLLTFWMANLPEHPQWKIAPQPELVGAVRKILLRQIGVRNAENTLYQNVLKQVSRNYADMTLADMTGDAQAGSLFGTEQTVPGMFTRQAWEGQVKEAIEQVVTARREEIDWVLSDRQQDASADISPEALRTRLTERYFTDFAGSWLTFLNSIRWKKRTRCPACWTN
;
A
#
# COMPACT_ATOMS: atom_id res chain seq x y z
N MET A 1 -20.59 -22.77 41.24
CA MET A 1 -21.54 -22.87 40.10
C MET A 1 -20.87 -23.07 38.73
N TYR A 2 -20.20 -22.09 38.10
CA TYR A 2 -19.66 -22.27 36.73
C TYR A 2 -18.65 -23.41 36.61
N SER A 3 -17.65 -23.45 37.49
CA SER A 3 -16.59 -24.46 37.48
C SER A 3 -17.18 -25.85 37.70
N GLU A 4 -17.96 -26.03 38.76
CA GLU A 4 -18.59 -27.30 39.12
C GLU A 4 -19.50 -27.84 38.00
N LEU A 5 -20.37 -27.01 37.44
CA LEU A 5 -21.28 -27.41 36.38
C LEU A 5 -20.54 -27.68 35.07
N PHE A 6 -19.50 -26.91 34.74
CA PHE A 6 -18.66 -27.16 33.57
C PHE A 6 -17.92 -28.50 33.68
N PHE A 7 -17.32 -28.80 34.84
CA PHE A 7 -16.63 -30.08 35.07
C PHE A 7 -17.63 -31.24 35.05
N HIS A 8 -18.78 -31.11 35.71
CA HIS A 8 -19.82 -32.13 35.73
C HIS A 8 -20.33 -32.48 34.31
N LEU A 9 -20.62 -31.46 33.49
CA LEU A 9 -21.09 -31.69 32.12
C LEU A 9 -20.01 -32.25 31.20
N ARG A 10 -18.75 -31.84 31.39
CA ARG A 10 -17.62 -32.35 30.61
C ARG A 10 -17.28 -33.80 30.97
N ASP A 11 -17.37 -34.15 32.26
CA ASP A 11 -17.14 -35.50 32.75
C ASP A 11 -18.23 -36.47 32.25
N ARG A 12 -19.50 -36.07 32.37
CA ARG A 12 -20.65 -36.92 32.02
C ARG A 12 -20.92 -37.05 30.51
N TYR A 13 -20.67 -36.00 29.72
CA TYR A 13 -21.01 -35.96 28.27
C TYR A 13 -19.80 -35.72 27.35
N GLY A 14 -18.58 -35.67 27.90
CA GLY A 14 -17.34 -35.51 27.15
C GLY A 14 -17.12 -34.11 26.57
N LEU A 15 -16.12 -33.97 25.68
CA LEU A 15 -15.69 -32.70 25.08
C LEU A 15 -16.79 -31.99 24.26
N PHE A 16 -17.76 -32.73 23.72
CA PHE A 16 -18.83 -32.19 22.87
C PHE A 16 -20.16 -31.99 23.61
N TRP A 17 -20.15 -31.97 24.95
CA TRP A 17 -21.35 -31.82 25.80
C TRP A 17 -22.24 -30.64 25.37
N GLN A 18 -21.65 -29.55 24.89
CA GLN A 18 -22.36 -28.35 24.43
C GLN A 18 -23.36 -28.61 23.28
N ARG A 19 -23.19 -29.69 22.51
CA ARG A 19 -24.09 -30.09 21.43
C ARG A 19 -25.15 -31.10 21.88
N GLN A 20 -24.89 -31.82 22.98
CA GLN A 20 -25.73 -32.91 23.46
C GLN A 20 -26.69 -32.45 24.57
N VAL A 21 -26.22 -31.55 25.43
CA VAL A 21 -26.97 -31.05 26.58
C VAL A 21 -27.71 -29.76 26.23
N ARG A 22 -28.92 -29.62 26.76
CA ARG A 22 -29.75 -28.41 26.68
C ARG A 22 -29.66 -27.63 27.97
N LEU A 23 -29.50 -26.31 27.88
CA LEU A 23 -29.50 -25.42 29.05
C LEU A 23 -30.76 -24.57 29.05
N LEU A 24 -31.59 -24.75 30.07
CA LEU A 24 -32.81 -23.98 30.31
C LEU A 24 -32.66 -23.15 31.58
N LEU A 25 -32.98 -21.87 31.48
CA LEU A 25 -32.96 -20.95 32.63
C LEU A 25 -34.38 -20.85 33.20
N VAL A 26 -34.56 -21.11 34.49
CA VAL A 26 -35.87 -21.00 35.16
C VAL A 26 -35.89 -19.73 35.99
N THR A 27 -36.71 -18.75 35.60
CA THR A 27 -36.82 -17.44 36.25
C THR A 27 -38.21 -17.22 36.80
N GLY A 28 -38.36 -17.04 38.10
CA GLY A 28 -39.67 -16.93 38.74
C GLY A 28 -39.56 -16.74 40.25
N GLU A 29 -40.70 -16.48 40.88
CA GLU A 29 -40.79 -16.50 42.34
C GLU A 29 -40.49 -17.92 42.87
N PRO A 30 -39.81 -18.04 44.03
CA PRO A 30 -39.24 -19.32 44.47
C PRO A 30 -40.28 -20.42 44.67
N GLU A 31 -41.47 -20.06 45.14
CA GLU A 31 -42.59 -21.00 45.36
C GLU A 31 -43.03 -21.68 44.06
N GLN A 32 -43.14 -20.92 42.97
CA GLN A 32 -43.57 -21.42 41.66
C GLN A 32 -42.44 -22.20 40.98
N VAL A 33 -41.18 -21.83 41.23
CA VAL A 33 -40.01 -22.58 40.76
C VAL A 33 -39.94 -23.93 41.46
N GLU A 34 -40.15 -23.99 42.77
CA GLU A 34 -40.19 -25.24 43.54
C GLU A 34 -41.39 -26.11 43.17
N ALA A 35 -42.52 -25.51 42.80
CA ALA A 35 -43.68 -26.25 42.29
C ALA A 35 -43.37 -26.99 40.98
N ILE A 36 -42.51 -26.43 40.12
CA ILE A 36 -42.10 -27.06 38.85
C ILE A 36 -40.92 -28.02 39.06
N ALA A 37 -39.89 -27.58 39.78
CA ALA A 37 -38.66 -28.30 40.04
C ALA A 37 -38.27 -28.15 41.52
N PRO A 38 -38.70 -29.08 42.40
CA PRO A 38 -38.45 -28.98 43.83
C PRO A 38 -36.95 -29.11 44.10
N GLY A 39 -36.43 -28.29 45.02
CA GLY A 39 -34.99 -28.24 45.35
C GLY A 39 -34.11 -27.49 44.35
N LEU A 40 -34.67 -26.92 43.26
CA LEU A 40 -33.89 -26.15 42.29
C LEU A 40 -33.39 -24.82 42.87
N THR A 41 -34.15 -24.22 43.78
CA THR A 41 -33.81 -22.99 44.52
C THR A 41 -32.58 -23.20 45.41
N GLU A 42 -32.53 -24.32 46.13
CA GLU A 42 -31.41 -24.69 47.02
C GLU A 42 -30.17 -25.15 46.24
N GLN A 43 -30.35 -26.04 45.25
CA GLN A 43 -29.25 -26.66 44.49
C GLN A 43 -28.71 -25.77 43.37
N ARG A 44 -29.42 -24.70 43.00
CA ARG A 44 -29.17 -23.74 41.90
C ARG A 44 -29.17 -24.35 40.48
N TRP A 45 -28.93 -25.65 40.33
CA TRP A 45 -29.04 -26.37 39.07
C TRP A 45 -29.47 -27.82 39.28
N GLN A 46 -30.20 -28.38 38.31
CA GLN A 46 -30.63 -29.78 38.30
C GLN A 46 -30.51 -30.38 36.90
N GLU A 47 -30.22 -31.67 36.82
CA GLU A 47 -30.03 -32.38 35.55
C GLU A 47 -30.97 -33.59 35.41
N GLY A 48 -31.53 -33.76 34.21
CA GLY A 48 -32.25 -34.96 33.78
C GLY A 48 -32.45 -34.97 32.26
N ASP A 49 -32.43 -36.14 31.63
CA ASP A 49 -32.68 -36.32 30.18
C ASP A 49 -31.99 -35.30 29.27
N HIS A 50 -30.66 -35.21 29.38
CA HIS A 50 -29.82 -34.28 28.61
C HIS A 50 -30.25 -32.80 28.72
N THR A 51 -30.96 -32.45 29.78
CA THR A 51 -31.49 -31.11 30.04
C THR A 51 -31.03 -30.66 31.43
N VAL A 52 -30.45 -29.47 31.49
CA VAL A 52 -30.00 -28.84 32.72
C VAL A 52 -30.88 -27.62 32.96
N LEU A 53 -31.54 -27.62 34.12
CA LEU A 53 -32.29 -26.47 34.63
C LEU A 53 -31.36 -25.66 35.53
N ILE A 54 -31.34 -24.35 35.33
CA ILE A 54 -30.55 -23.41 36.14
C ILE A 54 -31.51 -22.39 36.74
N TYR A 55 -31.44 -22.17 38.04
CA TYR A 55 -32.24 -21.14 38.70
C TYR A 55 -31.70 -19.75 38.36
N GLY A 56 -32.54 -18.92 37.74
CA GLY A 56 -32.19 -17.57 37.29
C GLY A 56 -32.68 -16.44 38.19
N GLY A 57 -33.23 -16.75 39.38
CA GLY A 57 -33.77 -15.75 40.30
C GLY A 57 -35.20 -15.31 39.97
N LYS A 58 -35.65 -14.23 40.62
CA LYS A 58 -36.99 -13.66 40.46
C LYS A 58 -37.12 -12.95 39.11
N ALA A 59 -38.25 -13.14 38.42
CA ALA A 59 -38.46 -12.58 37.08
C ALA A 59 -38.58 -11.05 37.05
N SER A 60 -39.05 -10.41 38.14
CA SER A 60 -39.23 -8.95 38.24
C SER A 60 -38.08 -8.21 38.94
N ALA A 61 -37.04 -8.94 39.36
CA ALA A 61 -35.83 -8.37 39.95
C ALA A 61 -34.81 -8.04 38.85
N GLU A 62 -33.83 -7.20 39.18
CA GLU A 62 -32.73 -6.90 38.27
C GLU A 62 -31.95 -8.17 37.92
N PRO A 63 -31.48 -8.32 36.67
CA PRO A 63 -30.79 -9.51 36.23
C PRO A 63 -29.47 -9.71 36.98
N ASP A 64 -29.28 -10.90 37.57
CA ASP A 64 -28.03 -11.26 38.25
C ASP A 64 -26.86 -11.31 37.26
N THR A 65 -26.06 -10.25 37.28
CA THR A 65 -24.91 -10.09 36.37
C THR A 65 -23.86 -11.17 36.56
N THR A 66 -23.70 -11.70 37.78
CA THR A 66 -22.69 -12.72 38.10
C THR A 66 -23.08 -14.06 37.49
N LEU A 67 -24.36 -14.43 37.62
CA LEU A 67 -24.93 -15.63 37.03
C LEU A 67 -24.90 -15.55 35.51
N LEU A 68 -25.32 -14.43 34.91
CA LEU A 68 -25.30 -14.25 33.46
C LEU A 68 -23.88 -14.26 32.87
N ALA A 69 -22.90 -13.66 33.55
CA ALA A 69 -21.49 -13.74 33.15
C ALA A 69 -20.98 -15.19 33.18
N SER A 70 -21.40 -15.96 34.17
CA SER A 70 -21.06 -17.38 34.30
C SER A 70 -21.67 -18.21 33.15
N LEU A 71 -22.92 -17.93 32.76
CA LEU A 71 -23.58 -18.57 31.62
C LEU A 71 -22.96 -18.18 30.28
N LYS A 72 -22.51 -16.92 30.13
CA LYS A 72 -21.79 -16.46 28.93
C LYS A 72 -20.45 -17.17 28.75
N LYS A 73 -19.75 -17.47 29.85
CA LYS A 73 -18.53 -18.32 29.81
C LYS A 73 -18.86 -19.78 29.48
N LEU A 74 -20.00 -20.28 29.94
CA LEU A 74 -20.46 -21.65 29.70
C LEU A 74 -20.91 -21.87 28.24
N ARG A 75 -21.59 -20.89 27.64
CA ARG A 75 -22.00 -20.87 26.24
C ARG A 75 -21.58 -19.57 25.54
N ARG A 76 -20.32 -19.53 25.10
CA ARG A 76 -19.73 -18.35 24.43
C ARG A 76 -20.29 -18.09 23.03
N PHE A 77 -20.64 -19.15 22.30
CA PHE A 77 -20.96 -19.07 20.85
C PHE A 77 -22.38 -19.52 20.50
N ARG A 78 -23.20 -19.83 21.50
CA ARG A 78 -24.58 -20.30 21.29
C ARG A 78 -25.53 -19.66 22.31
N PRO A 79 -26.76 -19.31 21.89
CA PRO A 79 -27.80 -18.90 22.83
C PRO A 79 -28.16 -20.04 23.79
N LEU A 80 -28.79 -19.69 24.91
CA LEU A 80 -29.50 -20.66 25.75
C LEU A 80 -30.66 -21.28 24.95
N ASP A 81 -31.00 -22.52 25.27
CA ASP A 81 -32.02 -23.29 24.55
C ASP A 81 -33.46 -22.83 24.92
N GLY A 82 -33.61 -22.14 26.05
CA GLY A 82 -34.83 -21.44 26.43
C GLY A 82 -34.82 -20.90 27.86
N ILE A 83 -35.78 -20.03 28.14
CA ILE A 83 -36.07 -19.51 29.48
C ILE A 83 -37.48 -19.98 29.86
N ILE A 84 -37.65 -20.58 31.03
CA ILE A 84 -38.93 -21.00 31.59
C ILE A 84 -39.32 -19.97 32.65
N TRP A 85 -40.51 -19.40 32.53
CA TRP A 85 -41.07 -18.47 33.51
C TRP A 85 -42.32 -19.08 34.16
N PRO A 86 -42.20 -19.64 35.38
CA PRO A 86 -43.34 -20.14 36.17
C PRO A 86 -44.26 -19.00 36.62
N LEU A 87 -45.56 -19.15 36.42
CA LEU A 87 -46.58 -18.16 36.80
C LEU A 87 -47.82 -18.85 37.37
N THR A 88 -48.39 -18.29 38.44
CA THR A 88 -49.72 -18.69 38.94
C THR A 88 -50.82 -18.01 38.13
N GLU A 89 -52.05 -18.55 38.11
CA GLU A 89 -53.19 -17.92 37.43
C GLU A 89 -53.41 -16.45 37.86
N LYS A 90 -53.22 -16.13 39.14
CA LYS A 90 -53.34 -14.74 39.64
C LYS A 90 -52.25 -13.81 39.12
N GLN A 91 -51.02 -14.30 38.96
CA GLN A 91 -49.89 -13.53 38.43
C GLN A 91 -50.04 -13.31 36.92
N SER A 92 -50.65 -14.27 36.21
CA SER A 92 -50.92 -14.16 34.78
C SER A 92 -51.87 -13.01 34.40
N CYS A 93 -52.72 -12.60 35.34
CA CYS A 93 -53.65 -11.49 35.18
C CYS A 93 -53.03 -10.11 35.47
N GLN A 94 -51.81 -10.04 36.01
CA GLN A 94 -51.17 -8.78 36.42
C GLN A 94 -50.24 -8.24 35.32
N THR A 95 -50.80 -7.43 34.41
CA THR A 95 -50.09 -6.85 33.25
C THR A 95 -48.80 -6.11 33.64
N ALA A 96 -48.83 -5.30 34.70
CA ALA A 96 -47.68 -4.49 35.11
C ALA A 96 -46.47 -5.32 35.56
N GLN A 97 -46.69 -6.45 36.26
CA GLN A 97 -45.62 -7.33 36.71
C GLN A 97 -45.03 -8.14 35.56
N LEU A 98 -45.88 -8.57 34.62
CA LEU A 98 -45.45 -9.23 33.40
C LEU A 98 -44.58 -8.27 32.57
N ASP A 99 -45.06 -7.06 32.28
CA ASP A 99 -44.30 -6.08 31.48
C ASP A 99 -42.97 -5.70 32.12
N LYS A 100 -42.91 -5.63 33.45
CA LYS A 100 -41.65 -5.43 34.18
C LYS A 100 -40.71 -6.62 34.01
N GLY A 101 -41.17 -7.85 34.26
CA GLY A 101 -40.33 -9.03 34.09
C GLY A 101 -39.88 -9.26 32.64
N TRP A 102 -40.70 -8.85 31.67
CA TRP A 102 -40.32 -8.87 30.26
C TRP A 102 -39.17 -7.92 29.93
N ARG A 103 -39.21 -6.71 30.47
CA ARG A 103 -38.13 -5.74 30.30
C ARG A 103 -36.84 -6.27 30.92
N GLU A 104 -36.92 -6.87 32.11
CA GLU A 104 -35.73 -7.42 32.77
C GLU A 104 -35.15 -8.64 32.06
N LEU A 105 -35.99 -9.54 31.56
CA LEU A 105 -35.54 -10.66 30.70
C LEU A 105 -34.90 -10.15 29.40
N GLY A 106 -35.46 -9.08 28.81
CA GLY A 106 -34.87 -8.40 27.67
C GLY A 106 -33.49 -7.80 27.98
N ASN A 107 -33.34 -7.17 29.15
CA ASN A 107 -32.07 -6.63 29.63
C ASN A 107 -31.04 -7.74 29.92
N GLY A 108 -31.47 -8.83 30.54
CA GLY A 108 -30.65 -10.02 30.74
C GLY A 108 -30.16 -10.64 29.43
N GLY A 109 -31.03 -10.69 28.41
CA GLY A 109 -30.65 -11.14 27.06
C GLY A 109 -29.59 -10.24 26.40
N LYS A 110 -29.68 -8.92 26.58
CA LYS A 110 -28.65 -7.97 26.10
C LYS A 110 -27.30 -8.20 26.79
N LEU A 111 -27.29 -8.45 28.10
CA LEU A 111 -26.06 -8.75 28.85
C LEU A 111 -25.40 -10.07 28.40
N LEU A 112 -26.23 -11.09 28.11
CA LEU A 112 -25.76 -12.36 27.55
C LEU A 112 -25.26 -12.23 26.10
N GLY A 113 -25.75 -11.24 25.34
CA GLY A 113 -25.50 -11.09 23.90
C GLY A 113 -26.38 -12.02 23.03
N PHE A 114 -27.38 -12.64 23.64
CA PHE A 114 -28.28 -13.61 23.00
C PHE A 114 -29.71 -13.45 23.53
N GLN A 115 -30.69 -13.58 22.66
CA GLN A 115 -32.10 -13.71 23.02
C GLN A 115 -32.52 -15.17 22.90
N ALA A 116 -32.79 -15.80 24.06
CA ALA A 116 -33.33 -17.14 24.13
C ALA A 116 -34.86 -17.13 23.97
N PRO A 117 -35.48 -18.23 23.47
CA PRO A 117 -36.93 -18.34 23.43
C PRO A 117 -37.50 -18.42 24.86
N LEU A 118 -38.63 -17.74 25.11
CA LEU A 118 -39.29 -17.77 26.41
C LEU A 118 -40.51 -18.70 26.40
N TYR A 119 -40.62 -19.50 27.45
CA TYR A 119 -41.74 -20.40 27.74
C TYR A 119 -42.41 -19.95 29.03
N LEU A 120 -43.65 -19.47 28.94
CA LEU A 120 -44.48 -19.13 30.09
C LEU A 120 -45.11 -20.40 30.62
N TRP A 121 -44.85 -20.76 31.87
CA TRP A 121 -45.35 -21.98 32.44
C TRP A 121 -46.41 -21.68 33.47
N GLN A 122 -47.67 -21.99 33.17
CA GLN A 122 -48.73 -21.77 34.15
C GLN A 122 -48.80 -22.95 35.14
N VAL A 123 -48.63 -22.62 36.43
CA VAL A 123 -48.82 -23.53 37.56
C VAL A 123 -50.28 -23.40 38.02
N CYS A 124 -51.05 -24.47 37.89
CA CYS A 124 -52.48 -24.50 38.23
C CYS A 124 -52.69 -25.02 39.65
N ASP A 125 -53.25 -24.29 40.62
CA ASP A 125 -53.45 -24.87 41.96
C ASP A 125 -54.53 -25.98 41.95
N ASP A 126 -54.13 -27.20 41.64
CA ASP A 126 -55.04 -28.34 41.62
C ASP A 126 -55.18 -28.82 43.05
N GLY A 127 -56.33 -28.54 43.67
CA GLY A 127 -56.64 -28.86 45.06
C GLY A 127 -56.53 -30.35 45.44
N GLY A 128 -55.31 -30.91 45.47
CA GLY A 128 -54.90 -32.02 46.31
C GLY A 128 -55.04 -33.46 45.81
N TYR A 129 -55.60 -33.77 44.63
CA TYR A 129 -56.15 -35.13 44.40
C TYR A 129 -55.60 -35.99 43.23
N GLN A 130 -54.36 -35.82 42.72
CA GLN A 130 -53.88 -36.61 41.55
C GLN A 130 -52.47 -37.21 41.68
N ALA A 131 -52.16 -37.86 42.80
CA ALA A 131 -50.93 -38.64 42.94
C ALA A 131 -50.93 -39.86 42.00
N GLY A 132 -49.83 -40.07 41.25
CA GLY A 132 -49.67 -41.21 40.34
C GLY A 132 -50.14 -40.99 38.90
N ARG A 133 -50.66 -39.81 38.55
CA ARG A 133 -51.02 -39.47 37.17
C ARG A 133 -49.80 -39.39 36.27
N THR A 134 -49.91 -39.90 35.03
CA THR A 134 -48.90 -39.64 34.00
C THR A 134 -48.82 -38.15 33.72
N LEU A 135 -47.70 -37.52 34.08
CA LEU A 135 -47.44 -36.11 33.81
C LEU A 135 -47.34 -35.90 32.31
N GLN A 136 -48.24 -35.08 31.77
CA GLN A 136 -48.27 -34.70 30.36
C GLN A 136 -48.34 -33.17 30.29
N SER A 137 -47.55 -32.56 29.39
CA SER A 137 -47.70 -31.14 29.10
C SER A 137 -48.80 -30.88 28.11
N VAL A 138 -49.48 -29.77 28.36
CA VAL A 138 -50.42 -29.20 27.42
C VAL A 138 -49.94 -27.80 27.08
N GLY A 139 -49.83 -27.42 25.81
CA GLY A 139 -49.43 -26.07 25.45
C GLY A 139 -49.40 -25.80 23.95
N CYS A 140 -49.35 -24.53 23.58
CA CYS A 140 -49.32 -24.05 22.21
C CYS A 140 -48.08 -23.17 21.92
N LEU A 141 -47.68 -23.12 20.64
CA LEU A 141 -46.58 -22.29 20.15
C LEU A 141 -47.17 -21.02 19.53
N LEU A 142 -46.84 -19.85 20.08
CA LEU A 142 -47.29 -18.59 19.51
C LEU A 142 -46.24 -17.99 18.56
N PRO A 143 -46.64 -17.54 17.37
CA PRO A 143 -45.75 -16.87 16.42
C PRO A 143 -45.30 -15.48 16.92
N GLU A 144 -44.30 -14.87 16.25
CA GLU A 144 -43.62 -13.63 16.67
C GLU A 144 -44.51 -12.36 16.73
N ARG A 145 -45.80 -12.47 16.38
CA ARG A 145 -46.84 -11.43 16.42
C ARG A 145 -48.24 -12.06 16.52
N SER A 146 -48.47 -12.89 17.54
CA SER A 146 -49.78 -13.52 17.74
C SER A 146 -50.85 -12.50 18.15
N THR A 147 -51.99 -12.51 17.45
CA THR A 147 -53.19 -11.81 17.92
C THR A 147 -53.90 -12.64 18.98
N PRO A 148 -54.65 -12.02 19.92
CA PRO A 148 -55.44 -12.75 20.91
C PRO A 148 -56.41 -13.74 20.23
N GLU A 149 -56.98 -13.37 19.09
CA GLU A 149 -57.86 -14.22 18.30
C GLU A 149 -57.17 -15.51 17.81
N GLN A 150 -55.93 -15.42 17.32
CA GLN A 150 -55.17 -16.61 16.92
C GLN A 150 -54.88 -17.54 18.09
N LEU A 151 -54.65 -16.98 19.29
CA LEU A 151 -54.46 -17.78 20.51
C LEU A 151 -55.76 -18.48 20.92
N ALA A 152 -56.90 -17.78 20.86
CA ALA A 152 -58.21 -18.34 21.16
C ALA A 152 -58.51 -19.55 20.24
N THR A 153 -58.28 -19.42 18.94
CA THR A 153 -58.47 -20.49 17.96
C THR A 153 -57.53 -21.68 18.21
N GLN A 154 -56.28 -21.42 18.60
CA GLN A 154 -55.33 -22.50 18.93
C GLN A 154 -55.71 -23.25 20.22
N LEU A 155 -56.19 -22.56 21.25
CA LEU A 155 -56.68 -23.20 22.47
C LEU A 155 -57.94 -24.03 22.20
N GLU A 156 -58.87 -23.51 21.39
CA GLU A 156 -60.07 -24.23 20.99
C GLU A 156 -59.73 -25.51 20.21
N ALA A 157 -58.80 -25.43 19.25
CA ALA A 157 -58.34 -26.56 18.45
C ALA A 157 -57.66 -27.67 19.28
N GLN A 158 -57.10 -27.35 20.46
CA GLN A 158 -56.50 -28.35 21.37
C GLN A 158 -57.53 -29.06 22.25
N THR A 159 -58.70 -28.46 22.48
CA THR A 159 -59.79 -29.02 23.29
C THR A 159 -60.15 -30.48 22.95
N PRO A 160 -60.36 -30.88 21.67
CA PRO A 160 -60.75 -32.27 21.35
C PRO A 160 -59.69 -33.29 21.74
N GLN A 161 -58.40 -32.97 21.49
CA GLN A 161 -57.29 -33.85 21.87
C GLN A 161 -57.18 -34.00 23.39
N LEU A 162 -57.42 -32.91 24.13
CA LEU A 162 -57.40 -32.91 25.59
C LEU A 162 -58.58 -33.67 26.18
N THR A 163 -59.76 -33.61 25.55
CA THR A 163 -60.91 -34.41 25.97
C THR A 163 -60.69 -35.90 25.75
N GLU A 164 -60.11 -36.31 24.62
CA GLU A 164 -59.80 -37.71 24.34
C GLU A 164 -58.75 -38.26 25.32
N GLN A 165 -57.64 -37.53 25.50
CA GLN A 165 -56.59 -37.90 26.46
C GLN A 165 -57.11 -37.89 27.90
N GLY A 166 -57.91 -36.89 28.26
CA GLY A 166 -58.53 -36.79 29.59
C GLY A 166 -59.50 -37.94 29.88
N MET A 167 -60.32 -38.34 28.90
CA MET A 167 -61.20 -39.51 29.03
C MET A 167 -60.40 -40.79 29.24
N SER A 168 -59.30 -40.98 28.49
CA SER A 168 -58.45 -42.17 28.66
C SER A 168 -57.77 -42.23 30.05
N GLN A 169 -57.35 -41.09 30.59
CA GLN A 169 -56.78 -41.00 31.94
C GLN A 169 -57.84 -41.27 33.03
N LEU A 170 -59.05 -40.75 32.86
CA LEU A 170 -60.16 -40.97 33.77
C LEU A 170 -60.57 -42.45 33.80
N LEU A 171 -60.64 -43.10 32.64
CA LEU A 171 -60.92 -44.54 32.54
C LEU A 171 -59.87 -45.41 33.25
N THR A 172 -58.62 -44.93 33.35
CA THR A 172 -57.55 -45.64 34.07
C THR A 172 -57.64 -45.40 35.59
N ASN A 173 -57.97 -44.19 36.01
CA ASN A 173 -58.22 -43.84 37.40
C ASN A 173 -59.17 -42.64 37.46
N ASN A 174 -60.32 -42.82 38.13
CA ASN A 174 -61.37 -41.80 38.24
C ASN A 174 -60.90 -40.48 38.88
N ARG A 175 -59.75 -40.49 39.56
CA ARG A 175 -59.14 -39.28 40.14
C ARG A 175 -58.42 -38.41 39.11
N HIS A 176 -58.09 -38.91 37.92
CA HIS A 176 -57.29 -38.20 36.91
C HIS A 176 -58.14 -37.31 35.98
N ASP A 177 -58.83 -36.31 36.53
CA ASP A 177 -59.75 -35.44 35.78
C ASP A 177 -59.13 -34.11 35.29
N PHE A 178 -57.82 -33.90 35.49
CA PHE A 178 -57.17 -32.60 35.21
C PHE A 178 -57.28 -32.17 33.74
N LEU A 179 -57.02 -33.08 32.79
CA LEU A 179 -57.09 -32.74 31.36
C LEU A 179 -58.51 -32.37 30.93
N LEU A 180 -59.52 -32.99 31.55
CA LEU A 180 -60.93 -32.68 31.28
C LEU A 180 -61.33 -31.34 31.89
N ARG A 181 -60.87 -31.04 33.12
CA ARG A 181 -61.06 -29.70 33.72
C ARG A 181 -60.38 -28.62 32.88
N LEU A 182 -59.17 -28.89 32.38
CA LEU A 182 -58.42 -27.96 31.53
C LEU A 182 -59.07 -27.80 30.14
N ALA A 183 -59.58 -28.87 29.54
CA ALA A 183 -60.37 -28.77 28.31
C ALA A 183 -61.67 -27.98 28.52
N HIS A 184 -62.32 -28.16 29.69
CA HIS A 184 -63.50 -27.39 30.05
C HIS A 184 -63.19 -25.92 30.26
N THR A 185 -62.08 -25.57 30.92
CA THR A 185 -61.66 -24.18 31.09
C THR A 185 -61.27 -23.54 29.76
N TYR A 186 -60.61 -24.25 28.84
CA TYR A 186 -60.35 -23.75 27.49
C TYR A 186 -61.66 -23.50 26.74
N ARG A 187 -62.60 -24.46 26.74
CA ARG A 187 -63.89 -24.27 26.07
C ARG A 187 -64.68 -23.10 26.64
N ALA A 188 -64.74 -22.96 27.97
CA ALA A 188 -65.52 -21.92 28.64
C ALA A 188 -64.84 -20.53 28.64
N ARG A 189 -63.50 -20.48 28.62
CA ARG A 189 -62.72 -19.25 28.86
C ARG A 189 -61.68 -18.94 27.78
N HIS A 190 -61.68 -19.61 26.62
CA HIS A 190 -60.71 -19.37 25.54
C HIS A 190 -60.57 -17.88 25.17
N ARG A 191 -61.66 -17.12 25.06
CA ARG A 191 -61.62 -15.68 24.76
C ARG A 191 -61.02 -14.83 25.89
N SER A 192 -61.34 -15.15 27.15
CA SER A 192 -60.79 -14.41 28.28
C SER A 192 -59.33 -14.77 28.56
N LEU A 193 -58.93 -16.01 28.29
CA LEU A 193 -57.53 -16.46 28.30
C LEU A 193 -56.72 -15.84 27.17
N ALA A 194 -57.30 -15.71 25.98
CA ALA A 194 -56.70 -15.04 24.83
C ALA A 194 -56.47 -13.54 25.04
N ASN A 195 -57.35 -12.87 25.78
CA ASN A 195 -57.23 -11.45 26.09
C ASN A 195 -56.25 -11.16 27.24
N ARG A 196 -55.58 -12.18 27.81
CA ARG A 196 -54.59 -11.96 28.86
C ARG A 196 -53.35 -11.24 28.31
N PRO A 197 -52.69 -10.38 29.12
CA PRO A 197 -51.46 -9.68 28.75
C PRO A 197 -50.32 -10.64 28.36
N GLU A 198 -50.40 -11.88 28.81
CA GLU A 198 -49.47 -12.94 28.42
C GLU A 198 -49.50 -13.30 26.94
N ALA A 199 -50.66 -13.15 26.29
CA ALA A 199 -50.85 -13.42 24.88
C ALA A 199 -50.29 -12.32 23.97
N LEU A 200 -50.16 -11.10 24.49
CA LEU A 200 -49.93 -9.89 23.71
C LEU A 200 -48.46 -9.55 23.48
N ALA A 201 -47.52 -9.97 24.34
CA ALA A 201 -46.11 -9.70 24.08
C ALA A 201 -45.42 -10.80 23.27
N GLY A 202 -45.83 -10.90 22.01
CA GLY A 202 -44.93 -10.93 20.86
C GLY A 202 -44.03 -12.15 20.63
N ARG A 203 -43.60 -12.97 21.59
CA ARG A 203 -42.77 -14.17 21.30
C ARG A 203 -42.85 -15.20 22.42
N ARG A 204 -43.99 -15.88 22.54
CA ARG A 204 -44.30 -16.65 23.75
C ARG A 204 -44.85 -18.05 23.43
N ARG A 205 -44.70 -18.96 24.38
CA ARG A 205 -45.46 -20.21 24.42
C ARG A 205 -46.00 -20.37 25.82
N ILE A 206 -47.21 -20.90 25.98
CA ILE A 206 -47.79 -21.16 27.29
C ILE A 206 -47.95 -22.68 27.49
N PRO A 207 -46.93 -23.39 27.98
CA PRO A 207 -47.14 -24.70 28.59
C PRO A 207 -47.90 -24.60 29.91
N PHE A 208 -48.85 -25.50 30.11
CA PHE A 208 -49.60 -25.73 31.32
C PHE A 208 -49.20 -27.06 31.93
N SER A 209 -49.03 -27.10 33.25
CA SER A 209 -48.96 -28.36 33.99
C SER A 209 -49.67 -28.25 35.33
N ALA A 210 -50.23 -29.36 35.76
CA ALA A 210 -50.60 -29.57 37.16
C ALA A 210 -49.34 -29.50 38.07
N PRO A 211 -49.35 -28.75 39.18
CA PRO A 211 -48.42 -28.91 40.27
C PRO A 211 -48.71 -30.24 40.97
N ALA A 212 -47.64 -30.96 41.27
CA ALA A 212 -47.71 -32.16 42.09
C ALA A 212 -46.99 -31.90 43.42
N ARG A 213 -47.67 -32.23 44.52
CA ARG A 213 -47.14 -32.18 45.89
C ARG A 213 -45.80 -32.95 46.02
N PRO A 214 -45.00 -32.65 47.06
CA PRO A 214 -43.66 -33.22 47.25
C PRO A 214 -43.62 -34.75 47.48
N ASP A 215 -44.71 -35.41 47.89
CA ASP A 215 -44.67 -36.78 48.41
C ASP A 215 -44.72 -37.95 47.39
N VAL A 216 -44.45 -37.75 46.11
CA VAL A 216 -44.44 -38.87 45.15
C VAL A 216 -43.06 -39.54 45.16
N GLN A 217 -42.89 -40.55 46.03
CA GLN A 217 -41.80 -41.53 45.93
C GLN A 217 -42.00 -42.42 44.67
N PRO A 218 -40.91 -42.75 43.95
CA PRO A 218 -40.98 -43.45 42.67
C PRO A 218 -41.42 -44.91 42.84
N SER A 219 -42.42 -45.33 42.06
CA SER A 219 -42.71 -46.74 41.85
C SER A 219 -41.50 -47.40 41.19
N THR A 220 -40.96 -48.39 41.90
CA THR A 220 -39.86 -49.25 41.49
C THR A 220 -40.16 -49.94 40.17
N GLY A 221 -39.38 -49.69 39.12
CA GLY A 221 -39.50 -50.49 37.90
C GLY A 221 -38.88 -50.00 36.59
N ARG A 222 -37.68 -49.40 36.58
CA ARG A 222 -36.67 -49.60 35.50
C ARG A 222 -35.46 -48.68 35.69
N ARG A 223 -34.28 -49.29 35.79
CA ARG A 223 -32.98 -48.60 35.75
C ARG A 223 -32.77 -47.98 34.36
N ALA A 224 -32.88 -46.65 34.28
CA ALA A 224 -32.24 -45.83 33.24
C ALA A 224 -32.06 -44.40 33.78
N GLY A 225 -30.80 -44.01 34.01
CA GLY A 225 -30.39 -42.61 34.22
C GLY A 225 -30.72 -41.99 35.58
N SER A 226 -29.69 -41.70 36.37
CA SER A 226 -29.77 -40.81 37.54
C SER A 226 -30.12 -39.38 37.08
N GLY A 227 -31.41 -39.10 36.94
CA GLY A 227 -31.97 -37.79 36.66
C GLY A 227 -33.33 -37.68 37.36
N SER A 228 -33.67 -36.50 37.85
CA SER A 228 -34.97 -36.32 38.51
C SER A 228 -36.09 -36.52 37.49
N PRO A 229 -37.14 -37.32 37.79
CA PRO A 229 -38.24 -37.58 36.86
C PRO A 229 -38.98 -36.31 36.45
N ARG A 230 -38.85 -35.21 37.20
CA ARG A 230 -39.44 -33.90 36.90
C ARG A 230 -38.66 -33.13 35.82
N VAL A 231 -37.33 -33.25 35.76
CA VAL A 231 -36.55 -32.69 34.64
C VAL A 231 -36.79 -33.48 33.36
N ALA A 232 -37.00 -34.81 33.47
CA ALA A 232 -37.44 -35.66 32.36
C ALA A 232 -38.80 -35.23 31.78
N VAL A 233 -39.76 -34.81 32.64
CA VAL A 233 -41.02 -34.20 32.19
C VAL A 233 -40.71 -32.91 31.43
N ILE A 234 -40.00 -31.94 32.00
CA ILE A 234 -39.67 -30.67 31.29
C ILE A 234 -38.91 -30.90 29.97
N ALA A 235 -38.04 -31.91 29.94
CA ALA A 235 -37.28 -32.33 28.75
C ALA A 235 -38.17 -32.99 27.68
N GLY A 236 -39.08 -33.89 28.08
CA GLY A 236 -40.04 -34.58 27.21
C GLY A 236 -41.12 -33.65 26.68
N VAL A 237 -41.60 -32.74 27.54
CA VAL A 237 -42.62 -31.71 27.27
C VAL A 237 -42.27 -30.82 26.10
N GLY A 238 -40.99 -30.58 25.80
CA GLY A 238 -40.68 -29.96 24.52
C GLY A 238 -39.47 -30.47 23.77
N GLY A 239 -39.19 -31.76 23.88
CA GLY A 239 -38.59 -32.46 22.74
C GLY A 239 -39.28 -32.12 21.40
N ARG A 240 -40.61 -31.93 21.41
CA ARG A 240 -41.43 -31.47 20.26
C ARG A 240 -41.30 -29.96 19.98
N TYR A 241 -41.37 -29.12 21.00
CA TYR A 241 -41.47 -27.67 20.82
C TYR A 241 -40.10 -26.96 20.80
N TRP A 242 -39.13 -27.36 21.64
CA TRP A 242 -37.84 -26.68 21.83
C TRP A 242 -36.97 -26.68 20.57
N ARG A 243 -37.10 -27.68 19.70
CA ARG A 243 -36.35 -27.76 18.43
C ARG A 243 -36.76 -26.71 17.40
N GLN A 244 -37.98 -26.19 17.48
CA GLN A 244 -38.57 -25.32 16.46
C GLN A 244 -38.19 -23.84 16.64
N CYS A 245 -37.79 -23.41 17.85
CA CYS A 245 -37.36 -22.02 18.11
C CYS A 245 -35.91 -22.00 18.58
N LYS A 246 -35.03 -21.40 17.76
CA LYS A 246 -33.62 -21.17 18.12
C LYS A 246 -33.44 -19.75 18.62
N GLY A 247 -32.64 -19.57 19.66
CA GLY A 247 -32.26 -18.24 20.12
C GLY A 247 -31.52 -17.44 19.04
N ARG A 248 -31.64 -16.11 19.10
CA ARG A 248 -30.99 -15.19 18.16
C ARG A 248 -29.82 -14.48 18.83
N THR A 249 -28.73 -14.27 18.09
CA THR A 249 -27.64 -13.39 18.52
C THR A 249 -28.15 -11.95 18.55
N VAL A 250 -27.96 -11.26 19.67
CA VAL A 250 -28.30 -9.84 19.81
C VAL A 250 -27.00 -9.07 19.78
N GLY A 251 -26.69 -8.45 18.65
CA GLY A 251 -25.46 -7.68 18.43
C GLY A 251 -24.86 -7.85 17.04
N PHE A 252 -23.76 -7.14 16.77
CA PHE A 252 -23.06 -7.18 15.48
C PHE A 252 -22.30 -8.51 15.28
N PRO A 253 -22.46 -9.22 14.14
CA PRO A 253 -21.88 -10.54 13.92
C PRO A 253 -20.40 -10.46 13.51
N TRP A 254 -19.54 -10.00 14.42
CA TRP A 254 -18.11 -9.75 14.21
C TRP A 254 -17.36 -10.86 13.47
N LEU A 255 -17.66 -12.13 13.77
CA LEU A 255 -17.01 -13.26 13.11
C LEU A 255 -17.33 -13.33 11.61
N ARG A 256 -18.59 -13.08 11.23
CA ARG A 256 -19.02 -13.13 9.83
C ARG A 256 -18.43 -11.97 9.04
N THR A 257 -18.38 -10.78 9.62
CA THR A 257 -17.79 -9.60 8.98
C THR A 257 -16.28 -9.74 8.84
N ALA A 258 -15.59 -10.30 9.85
CA ALA A 258 -14.16 -10.61 9.75
C ALA A 258 -13.87 -11.65 8.66
N LEU A 259 -14.68 -12.71 8.56
CA LEU A 259 -14.56 -13.71 7.50
C LEU A 259 -14.79 -13.09 6.11
N MET A 260 -15.83 -12.27 5.95
CA MET A 260 -16.08 -11.57 4.69
C MET A 260 -14.93 -10.62 4.32
N ALA A 261 -14.40 -9.85 5.29
CA ALA A 261 -13.25 -8.99 5.06
C ALA A 261 -12.01 -9.80 4.61
N CYS A 262 -11.76 -10.95 5.23
CA CYS A 262 -10.68 -11.86 4.83
C CYS A 262 -10.87 -12.36 3.37
N PHE A 263 -12.08 -12.78 3.01
CA PHE A 263 -12.39 -13.17 1.62
C PHE A 263 -12.20 -12.02 0.62
N CYS A 264 -12.59 -10.79 0.97
CA CYS A 264 -12.35 -9.62 0.13
C CYS A 264 -10.86 -9.34 -0.06
N VAL A 265 -10.06 -9.42 1.00
CA VAL A 265 -8.59 -9.22 0.93
C VAL A 265 -7.95 -10.30 0.04
N LEU A 266 -8.35 -11.57 0.20
CA LEU A 266 -7.87 -12.67 -0.64
C LEU A 266 -8.24 -12.48 -2.12
N ALA A 267 -9.46 -12.02 -2.41
CA ALA A 267 -9.90 -11.74 -3.77
C ALA A 267 -9.07 -10.62 -4.41
N ILE A 268 -8.85 -9.51 -3.70
CA ILE A 268 -8.00 -8.39 -4.17
C ILE A 268 -6.57 -8.89 -4.44
N TRP A 269 -6.02 -9.69 -3.53
CA TRP A 269 -4.67 -10.23 -3.69
C TRP A 269 -4.56 -11.18 -4.89
N TRP A 270 -5.57 -12.02 -5.12
CA TRP A 270 -5.60 -12.93 -6.26
C TRP A 270 -5.71 -12.19 -7.60
N THR A 271 -6.57 -11.17 -7.70
CA THR A 271 -6.64 -10.31 -8.88
C THR A 271 -5.33 -9.56 -9.13
N GLY A 272 -4.70 -9.05 -8.07
CA GLY A 272 -3.37 -8.44 -8.12
C GLY A 272 -2.28 -9.38 -8.64
N MET A 273 -2.29 -10.64 -8.19
CA MET A 273 -1.34 -11.66 -8.64
C MET A 273 -1.57 -12.04 -10.11
N MET A 274 -2.82 -12.20 -10.55
CA MET A 274 -3.15 -12.48 -11.96
C MET A 274 -2.68 -11.35 -12.89
N THR A 275 -3.01 -10.12 -12.55
CA THR A 275 -2.60 -8.93 -13.33
C THR A 275 -1.08 -8.80 -13.39
N SER A 276 -0.39 -9.02 -12.27
CA SER A 276 1.08 -9.05 -12.23
C SER A 276 1.66 -10.16 -13.11
N PHE A 277 1.05 -11.35 -13.11
CA PHE A 277 1.50 -12.47 -13.95
C PHE A 277 1.41 -12.14 -15.44
N PHE A 278 0.26 -11.65 -15.92
CA PHE A 278 0.09 -11.31 -17.34
C PHE A 278 0.99 -10.15 -17.76
N ALA A 279 1.11 -9.11 -16.94
CA ALA A 279 1.99 -7.97 -17.23
C ALA A 279 3.47 -8.40 -17.33
N ASN A 280 3.95 -9.22 -16.39
CA ASN A 280 5.33 -9.71 -16.43
C ASN A 280 5.56 -10.70 -17.59
N ARG A 281 4.58 -11.55 -17.91
CA ARG A 281 4.68 -12.49 -19.03
C ARG A 281 4.76 -11.78 -20.37
N ALA A 282 3.92 -10.76 -20.59
CA ALA A 282 3.98 -9.94 -21.80
C ALA A 282 5.35 -9.29 -21.95
N LEU A 283 5.87 -8.71 -20.86
CA LEU A 283 7.21 -8.09 -20.84
C LEU A 283 8.33 -9.09 -21.20
N ILE A 284 8.28 -10.31 -20.69
CA ILE A 284 9.25 -11.38 -21.03
C ILE A 284 9.18 -11.75 -22.51
N GLN A 285 7.97 -11.87 -23.06
CA GLN A 285 7.79 -12.25 -24.46
C GLN A 285 8.27 -11.13 -25.40
N GLU A 286 7.90 -9.88 -25.13
CA GLU A 286 8.32 -8.72 -25.92
C GLU A 286 9.85 -8.59 -25.90
N THR A 287 10.48 -8.53 -24.72
CA THR A 287 11.94 -8.42 -24.59
C THR A 287 12.69 -9.57 -25.27
N GLY A 288 12.17 -10.80 -25.17
CA GLY A 288 12.73 -11.97 -25.86
C GLY A 288 12.68 -11.87 -27.40
N THR A 289 11.59 -11.33 -27.96
CA THR A 289 11.48 -11.16 -29.43
C THR A 289 12.37 -10.04 -29.94
N HIS A 290 12.46 -8.92 -29.22
CA HIS A 290 13.31 -7.79 -29.62
C HIS A 290 14.79 -8.12 -29.49
N THR A 291 15.22 -8.86 -28.45
CA THR A 291 16.60 -9.35 -28.30
C THR A 291 16.97 -10.26 -29.47
N ALA A 292 16.12 -11.22 -29.79
CA ALA A 292 16.35 -12.15 -30.89
C ALA A 292 16.47 -11.43 -32.24
N ARG A 293 15.63 -10.43 -32.51
CA ARG A 293 15.70 -9.63 -33.75
C ARG A 293 16.95 -8.76 -33.83
N ALA A 294 17.35 -8.11 -32.73
CA ALA A 294 18.52 -7.23 -32.71
C ALA A 294 19.85 -8.00 -32.94
N ILE A 295 19.95 -9.24 -32.44
CA ILE A 295 21.15 -10.06 -32.59
C ILE A 295 21.22 -10.74 -33.96
N ASN A 296 20.07 -11.04 -34.57
CA ASN A 296 19.98 -11.82 -35.80
C ASN A 296 20.63 -11.10 -36.99
N THR A 297 21.77 -11.61 -37.43
CA THR A 297 22.56 -11.10 -38.57
C THR A 297 21.88 -11.27 -39.92
N ARG A 298 20.82 -12.08 -40.02
CA ARG A 298 20.13 -12.36 -41.28
C ARG A 298 19.13 -11.27 -41.67
N LEU A 299 18.76 -10.38 -40.75
CA LEU A 299 17.82 -9.29 -41.01
C LEU A 299 18.53 -8.08 -41.66
N PRO A 300 17.81 -7.23 -42.42
CA PRO A 300 18.35 -5.97 -42.93
C PRO A 300 18.88 -5.07 -41.79
N LEU A 301 19.93 -4.31 -42.07
CA LEU A 301 20.60 -3.45 -41.07
C LEU A 301 19.66 -2.41 -40.45
N ALA A 302 18.76 -1.84 -41.26
CA ALA A 302 17.74 -0.90 -40.80
C ALA A 302 16.80 -1.51 -39.76
N GLU A 303 16.33 -2.75 -39.99
CA GLU A 303 15.47 -3.46 -39.05
C GLU A 303 16.20 -3.82 -37.75
N GLN A 304 17.48 -4.20 -37.84
CA GLN A 304 18.31 -4.46 -36.66
C GLN A 304 18.48 -3.22 -35.79
N LEU A 305 18.72 -2.04 -36.39
CA LEU A 305 18.84 -0.77 -35.67
C LEU A 305 17.53 -0.37 -34.99
N VAL A 306 16.40 -0.49 -35.68
CA VAL A 306 15.08 -0.22 -35.10
C VAL A 306 14.76 -1.20 -33.97
N ALA A 307 15.05 -2.50 -34.15
CA ALA A 307 14.88 -3.49 -33.10
C ALA A 307 15.77 -3.19 -31.88
N LEU A 308 17.02 -2.81 -32.10
CA LEU A 308 17.95 -2.41 -31.03
C LEU A 308 17.43 -1.18 -30.27
N HIS A 309 16.86 -0.20 -30.97
CA HIS A 309 16.29 0.99 -30.36
C HIS A 309 15.04 0.70 -29.52
N THR A 310 14.13 -0.15 -30.03
CA THR A 310 12.97 -0.59 -29.23
C THR A 310 13.41 -1.31 -27.96
N LEU A 311 14.44 -2.15 -28.06
CA LEU A 311 14.99 -2.87 -26.92
C LEU A 311 15.68 -1.94 -25.92
N GLN A 312 16.40 -0.93 -26.40
CA GLN A 312 16.99 0.11 -25.56
C GLN A 312 15.90 0.79 -24.71
N GLY A 313 14.78 1.20 -25.33
CA GLY A 313 13.67 1.84 -24.60
C GLY A 313 13.08 0.95 -23.49
N GLU A 314 12.98 -0.36 -23.73
CA GLU A 314 12.55 -1.30 -22.69
C GLU A 314 13.59 -1.47 -21.57
N LEU A 315 14.88 -1.51 -21.90
CA LEU A 315 15.94 -1.55 -20.91
C LEU A 315 15.99 -0.28 -20.06
N GLU A 316 15.84 0.90 -20.66
CA GLU A 316 15.75 2.17 -19.95
C GLU A 316 14.58 2.18 -18.97
N ARG A 317 13.41 1.70 -19.40
CA ARG A 317 12.23 1.55 -18.52
C ARG A 317 12.51 0.60 -17.36
N LEU A 318 13.20 -0.52 -17.60
CA LEU A 318 13.57 -1.47 -16.56
C LEU A 318 14.58 -0.86 -15.57
N GLN A 319 15.63 -0.19 -16.06
CA GLN A 319 16.61 0.51 -15.22
C GLN A 319 15.93 1.58 -14.35
N TYR A 320 15.03 2.38 -14.95
CA TYR A 320 14.25 3.39 -14.23
C TYR A 320 13.39 2.76 -13.14
N ARG A 321 12.66 1.68 -13.43
CA ARG A 321 11.81 0.97 -12.46
C ARG A 321 12.61 0.35 -11.31
N ILE A 322 13.83 -0.11 -11.56
CA ILE A 322 14.71 -0.64 -10.51
C ILE A 322 15.19 0.49 -9.59
N ARG A 323 15.51 1.67 -10.13
CA ARG A 323 15.99 2.82 -9.36
C ARG A 323 14.86 3.56 -8.61
N HIS A 324 13.71 3.74 -9.23
CA HIS A 324 12.60 4.56 -8.71
C HIS A 324 11.39 3.77 -8.19
N GLY A 325 11.40 2.45 -8.34
CA GLY A 325 10.33 1.56 -7.88
C GLY A 325 9.38 1.12 -9.00
N THR A 326 8.77 -0.05 -8.79
CA THR A 326 7.89 -0.70 -9.76
C THR A 326 6.44 -0.22 -9.67
N PRO A 327 5.71 -0.21 -10.81
CA PRO A 327 4.27 0.04 -10.79
C PRO A 327 3.56 -0.99 -9.91
N TRP A 328 2.55 -0.57 -9.14
CA TRP A 328 1.86 -1.41 -8.15
C TRP A 328 1.29 -2.71 -8.74
N TYR A 329 0.83 -2.69 -9.98
CA TYR A 329 0.27 -3.86 -10.67
C TYR A 329 1.33 -4.94 -11.00
N GLN A 330 2.64 -4.62 -10.93
CA GLN A 330 3.73 -5.58 -11.10
C GLN A 330 4.28 -6.11 -9.77
N ARG A 331 3.86 -5.57 -8.61
CA ARG A 331 4.48 -5.79 -7.29
C ARG A 331 3.97 -6.99 -6.50
N PHE A 332 2.94 -7.70 -6.95
CA PHE A 332 2.32 -8.80 -6.20
C PHE A 332 3.18 -10.08 -6.16
N GLY A 333 4.45 -9.98 -5.74
CA GLY A 333 5.38 -11.09 -5.54
C GLY A 333 5.98 -11.71 -6.81
N LEU A 334 5.61 -11.22 -7.99
CA LEU A 334 6.06 -11.76 -9.28
C LEU A 334 7.00 -10.81 -10.03
N GLU A 335 7.64 -9.86 -9.35
CA GLU A 335 8.55 -8.91 -9.99
C GLU A 335 9.76 -9.62 -10.61
N ARG A 336 9.97 -9.44 -11.92
CA ARG A 336 11.07 -10.05 -12.69
C ARG A 336 12.00 -9.02 -13.34
N ASN A 337 11.84 -7.72 -13.06
CA ASN A 337 12.54 -6.64 -13.77
C ASN A 337 14.07 -6.76 -13.70
N ALA A 338 14.63 -7.01 -12.51
CA ALA A 338 16.08 -7.18 -12.35
C ALA A 338 16.61 -8.43 -13.09
N GLN A 339 15.86 -9.54 -13.03
CA GLN A 339 16.24 -10.77 -13.73
C GLN A 339 16.16 -10.58 -15.25
N LEU A 340 15.09 -9.94 -15.73
CA LEU A 340 14.91 -9.61 -17.15
C LEU A 340 16.03 -8.74 -17.67
N LEU A 341 16.38 -7.68 -16.95
CA LEU A 341 17.50 -6.82 -17.29
C LEU A 341 18.80 -7.64 -17.39
N ASN A 342 19.13 -8.42 -16.37
CA ASN A 342 20.35 -9.25 -16.38
C ASN A 342 20.38 -10.27 -17.53
N THR A 343 19.23 -10.76 -18.00
CA THR A 343 19.15 -11.71 -19.12
C THR A 343 19.19 -11.03 -20.50
N ALA A 344 18.53 -9.88 -20.66
CA ALA A 344 18.39 -9.21 -21.97
C ALA A 344 19.58 -8.29 -22.28
N PHE A 345 20.21 -7.72 -21.27
CA PHE A 345 21.28 -6.74 -21.41
C PHE A 345 22.55 -7.28 -22.11
N PRO A 346 23.00 -8.53 -21.88
CA PRO A 346 24.10 -9.11 -22.67
C PRO A 346 23.79 -9.21 -24.17
N GLY A 347 22.55 -9.53 -24.52
CA GLY A 347 22.09 -9.57 -25.92
C GLY A 347 22.07 -8.18 -26.56
N TYR A 348 21.58 -7.17 -25.83
CA TYR A 348 21.72 -5.77 -26.21
C TYR A 348 23.18 -5.39 -26.43
N ALA A 349 24.05 -5.69 -25.47
CA ALA A 349 25.46 -5.34 -25.52
C ALA A 349 26.14 -5.89 -26.77
N GLN A 350 25.86 -7.15 -27.12
CA GLN A 350 26.41 -7.78 -28.32
C GLN A 350 25.98 -7.04 -29.59
N ALA A 351 24.68 -6.73 -29.72
CA ALA A 351 24.15 -6.02 -30.88
C ALA A 351 24.61 -4.55 -30.93
N ALA A 352 24.61 -3.84 -29.80
CA ALA A 352 25.06 -2.45 -29.70
C ALA A 352 26.57 -2.32 -29.95
N ASN A 353 27.39 -3.25 -29.46
CA ASN A 353 28.82 -3.24 -29.76
C ASN A 353 29.06 -3.40 -31.26
N ARG A 354 28.34 -4.30 -31.94
CA ARG A 354 28.48 -4.47 -33.40
C ARG A 354 27.94 -3.28 -34.19
N LEU A 355 26.72 -2.83 -33.88
CA LEU A 355 25.97 -1.87 -34.71
C LEU A 355 26.28 -0.42 -34.38
N VAL A 356 26.71 -0.12 -33.16
CA VAL A 356 26.97 1.24 -32.68
C VAL A 356 28.46 1.44 -32.49
N ARG A 357 29.10 0.70 -31.58
CA ARG A 357 30.52 0.88 -31.23
C ARG A 357 31.44 0.63 -32.42
N ASP A 358 31.37 -0.57 -33.01
CA ASP A 358 32.34 -0.99 -34.03
C ASP A 358 32.21 -0.13 -35.30
N VAL A 359 30.97 0.22 -35.70
CA VAL A 359 30.71 1.13 -36.83
C VAL A 359 31.21 2.56 -36.54
N ALA A 360 30.93 3.10 -35.35
CA ALA A 360 31.40 4.43 -34.97
C ALA A 360 32.94 4.50 -34.89
N VAL A 361 33.58 3.49 -34.30
CA VAL A 361 35.03 3.40 -34.17
C VAL A 361 35.69 3.25 -35.53
N ALA A 362 35.16 2.38 -36.41
CA ALA A 362 35.68 2.22 -37.77
C ALA A 362 35.58 3.53 -38.57
N HIS A 363 34.44 4.23 -38.50
CA HIS A 363 34.26 5.53 -39.15
C HIS A 363 35.24 6.59 -38.63
N LEU A 364 35.39 6.72 -37.31
CA LEU A 364 36.35 7.64 -36.70
C LEU A 364 37.79 7.30 -37.10
N GLN A 365 38.16 6.02 -37.08
CA GLN A 365 39.49 5.57 -37.51
C GLN A 365 39.74 5.87 -38.99
N GLN A 366 38.77 5.63 -39.87
CA GLN A 366 38.88 5.95 -41.29
C GLN A 366 39.09 7.46 -41.52
N GLN A 367 38.32 8.30 -40.82
CA GLN A 367 38.41 9.75 -40.87
C GLN A 367 39.77 10.27 -40.38
N LEU A 368 40.27 9.72 -39.28
CA LEU A 368 41.58 10.06 -38.73
C LEU A 368 42.74 9.55 -39.60
N ASN A 369 42.63 8.36 -40.18
CA ASN A 369 43.61 7.84 -41.15
C ASN A 369 43.69 8.75 -42.39
N ALA A 370 42.54 9.19 -42.92
CA ALA A 370 42.50 10.14 -44.03
C ALA A 370 43.16 11.48 -43.66
N PHE A 371 43.04 11.93 -42.41
CA PHE A 371 43.71 13.13 -41.92
C PHE A 371 45.23 12.97 -41.83
N VAL A 372 45.71 11.83 -41.33
CA VAL A 372 47.15 11.52 -41.28
C VAL A 372 47.75 11.47 -42.68
N ALA A 373 47.00 10.96 -43.68
CA ALA A 373 47.43 10.87 -45.07
C ALA A 373 47.51 12.22 -45.82
N LEU A 374 46.94 13.31 -45.29
CA LEU A 374 47.05 14.63 -45.93
C LEU A 374 48.50 15.11 -45.98
N SER A 375 48.86 16.00 -46.91
CA SER A 375 50.20 16.59 -46.95
C SER A 375 50.47 17.54 -45.77
N PRO A 376 51.71 17.62 -45.22
CA PRO A 376 52.06 18.48 -44.09
C PRO A 376 51.69 19.96 -44.19
N ASN A 377 51.65 20.51 -45.40
CA ASN A 377 51.41 21.94 -45.64
C ASN A 377 50.05 22.23 -46.28
N SER A 378 49.10 21.30 -46.27
CA SER A 378 47.79 21.55 -46.90
C SER A 378 46.93 22.52 -46.06
N PRO A 379 46.27 23.52 -46.67
CA PRO A 379 45.40 24.44 -45.94
C PRO A 379 44.18 23.74 -45.30
N GLN A 380 43.77 22.61 -45.88
CA GLN A 380 42.70 21.75 -45.36
C GLN A 380 43.07 21.13 -44.01
N ARG A 381 44.35 20.80 -43.80
CA ARG A 381 44.85 20.33 -42.51
C ARG A 381 44.63 21.41 -41.45
N THR A 382 45.03 22.65 -41.75
CA THR A 382 44.87 23.83 -40.86
C THR A 382 43.40 24.12 -40.52
N ALA A 383 42.51 24.06 -41.51
CA ALA A 383 41.10 24.37 -41.33
C ALA A 383 40.31 23.32 -40.54
N THR A 384 40.70 22.04 -40.59
CA THR A 384 39.93 20.94 -39.97
C THR A 384 40.42 20.51 -38.59
N GLY A 385 41.45 21.16 -38.03
CA GLY A 385 42.10 20.75 -36.78
C GLY A 385 41.15 20.57 -35.59
N GLU A 386 40.19 21.49 -35.40
CA GLU A 386 39.21 21.40 -34.30
C GLU A 386 38.26 20.21 -34.47
N LEU A 387 37.79 19.95 -35.69
CA LEU A 387 36.95 18.79 -36.00
C LEU A 387 37.70 17.48 -35.72
N ARG A 388 38.96 17.38 -36.16
CA ARG A 388 39.80 16.20 -35.95
C ARG A 388 40.12 15.98 -34.47
N TYR A 389 40.30 17.05 -33.71
CA TYR A 389 40.40 16.97 -32.26
C TYR A 389 39.13 16.38 -31.62
N LYS A 390 37.94 16.84 -32.02
CA LYS A 390 36.66 16.29 -31.52
C LYS A 390 36.51 14.80 -31.87
N GLN A 391 36.88 14.40 -33.08
CA GLN A 391 36.90 12.99 -33.52
C GLN A 391 37.88 12.13 -32.70
N LEU A 392 39.10 12.62 -32.46
CA LEU A 392 40.08 11.92 -31.61
C LEU A 392 39.57 11.79 -30.18
N LYS A 393 38.99 12.85 -29.61
CA LYS A 393 38.38 12.84 -28.29
C LYS A 393 37.27 11.79 -28.21
N ALA A 394 36.36 11.75 -29.18
CA ALA A 394 35.30 10.75 -29.28
C ALA A 394 35.84 9.32 -29.38
N LEU A 395 36.90 9.09 -30.17
CA LEU A 395 37.55 7.78 -30.28
C LEU A 395 38.16 7.34 -28.94
N LEU A 396 38.86 8.24 -28.23
CA LEU A 396 39.48 7.92 -26.94
C LEU A 396 38.46 7.62 -25.84
N MET A 397 37.27 8.25 -25.89
CA MET A 397 36.16 7.94 -24.96
C MET A 397 35.75 6.46 -25.03
N THR A 398 35.83 5.83 -26.21
CA THR A 398 35.50 4.39 -26.37
C THR A 398 36.46 3.45 -25.64
N SER A 399 37.64 3.93 -25.25
CA SER A 399 38.67 3.17 -24.54
C SER A 399 38.75 3.51 -23.04
N ARG A 400 38.24 4.67 -22.62
CA ARG A 400 38.31 5.21 -21.25
C ARG A 400 36.92 5.46 -20.69
N PRO A 401 36.31 4.46 -20.02
CA PRO A 401 34.96 4.59 -19.45
C PRO A 401 34.82 5.77 -18.49
N GLU A 402 35.86 6.11 -17.72
CA GLU A 402 35.80 7.26 -16.80
C GLU A 402 35.70 8.63 -17.48
N LYS A 403 35.97 8.72 -18.80
CA LYS A 403 35.85 9.95 -19.60
C LYS A 403 34.67 9.91 -20.57
N ALA A 404 33.75 8.96 -20.40
CA ALA A 404 32.57 8.82 -21.25
C ALA A 404 31.65 10.05 -21.14
N ASP A 405 31.38 10.72 -22.26
CA ASP A 405 30.41 11.81 -22.38
C ASP A 405 29.44 11.49 -23.52
N ALA A 406 28.22 11.10 -23.15
CA ALA A 406 27.20 10.66 -24.07
C ALA A 406 26.71 11.77 -25.01
N ALA A 407 26.55 12.99 -24.50
CA ALA A 407 26.08 14.12 -25.29
C ALA A 407 27.15 14.55 -26.30
N PHE A 408 28.41 14.64 -25.87
CA PHE A 408 29.53 14.97 -26.77
C PHE A 408 29.72 13.90 -27.86
N PHE A 409 29.69 12.62 -27.50
CA PHE A 409 29.89 11.52 -28.46
C PHE A 409 28.79 11.49 -29.53
N SER A 410 27.53 11.58 -29.12
CA SER A 410 26.37 11.58 -30.03
C SER A 410 26.40 12.80 -30.97
N THR A 411 26.59 14.00 -30.42
CA THR A 411 26.65 15.24 -31.23
C THR A 411 27.82 15.24 -32.22
N THR A 412 28.99 14.73 -31.82
CA THR A 412 30.18 14.65 -32.68
C THR A 412 29.94 13.71 -33.86
N LEU A 413 29.39 12.50 -33.62
CA LEU A 413 29.14 11.53 -34.69
C LEU A 413 27.99 11.91 -35.62
N MET A 414 26.98 12.62 -35.09
CA MET A 414 25.92 13.17 -35.92
C MET A 414 26.42 14.30 -36.82
N ALA A 415 27.30 15.18 -36.30
CA ALA A 415 27.95 16.23 -37.08
C ALA A 415 28.92 15.66 -38.13
N ASP A 416 29.57 14.53 -37.83
CA ASP A 416 30.49 13.83 -38.73
C ASP A 416 29.78 12.96 -39.79
N ASN A 417 28.44 13.01 -39.83
CA ASN A 417 27.58 12.31 -40.77
C ASN A 417 27.87 10.80 -40.82
N LEU A 418 27.93 10.13 -39.65
CA LEU A 418 28.05 8.67 -39.56
C LEU A 418 26.92 8.01 -40.37
N ARG A 419 27.28 7.23 -41.40
CA ARG A 419 26.35 6.57 -42.33
C ARG A 419 26.37 5.06 -42.19
N TYR A 420 25.22 4.46 -42.43
CA TYR A 420 25.02 3.02 -42.50
C TYR A 420 24.66 2.67 -43.94
N ALA A 421 25.27 1.60 -44.49
CA ALA A 421 24.87 1.08 -45.80
C ALA A 421 23.40 0.62 -45.74
N ASP A 422 22.61 0.97 -46.76
CA ASP A 422 21.21 0.55 -46.92
C ASP A 422 20.23 0.99 -45.82
N VAL A 423 20.56 2.05 -45.06
CA VAL A 423 19.65 2.66 -44.07
C VAL A 423 19.22 4.05 -44.54
N THR A 424 17.92 4.32 -44.51
CA THR A 424 17.38 5.63 -44.87
C THR A 424 17.79 6.69 -43.87
N GLU A 425 18.01 7.91 -44.37
CA GLU A 425 18.45 9.05 -43.56
C GLU A 425 17.45 9.38 -42.44
N GLY A 426 16.13 9.26 -42.72
CA GLY A 426 15.08 9.49 -41.73
C GLY A 426 15.13 8.51 -40.55
N THR A 427 15.34 7.22 -40.80
CA THR A 427 15.46 6.20 -39.74
C THR A 427 16.76 6.39 -38.94
N ARG A 428 17.84 6.77 -39.62
CA ARG A 428 19.12 7.07 -38.97
C ARG A 428 18.99 8.25 -38.00
N GLN A 429 18.41 9.36 -38.43
CA GLN A 429 18.26 10.56 -37.60
C GLN A 429 17.35 10.35 -36.39
N SER A 430 16.33 9.49 -36.49
CA SER A 430 15.43 9.21 -35.37
C SER A 430 16.02 8.26 -34.33
N VAL A 431 16.80 7.27 -34.76
CA VAL A 431 17.26 6.16 -33.91
C VAL A 431 18.69 6.33 -33.39
N LEU A 432 19.62 6.73 -34.26
CA LEU A 432 21.05 6.70 -33.99
C LEU A 432 21.49 7.60 -32.82
N PRO A 433 21.00 8.85 -32.66
CA PRO A 433 21.40 9.69 -31.54
C PRO A 433 21.10 9.05 -30.18
N SER A 434 19.93 8.41 -30.06
CA SER A 434 19.50 7.75 -28.84
C SER A 434 20.39 6.52 -28.54
N LEU A 435 20.66 5.70 -29.56
CA LEU A 435 21.56 4.54 -29.44
C LEU A 435 22.98 4.93 -29.00
N LEU A 436 23.55 5.98 -29.61
CA LEU A 436 24.89 6.49 -29.27
C LEU A 436 24.95 7.00 -27.84
N THR A 437 23.93 7.77 -27.44
CA THR A 437 23.84 8.37 -26.11
C THR A 437 23.73 7.28 -25.05
N PHE A 438 22.84 6.30 -25.24
CA PHE A 438 22.66 5.22 -24.28
C PHE A 438 23.86 4.30 -24.16
N TRP A 439 24.48 3.90 -25.29
CA TRP A 439 25.68 3.08 -25.25
C TRP A 439 26.81 3.76 -24.47
N MET A 440 27.05 5.06 -24.74
CA MET A 440 28.08 5.84 -24.06
C MET A 440 27.77 6.09 -22.58
N ALA A 441 26.50 6.33 -22.23
CA ALA A 441 26.08 6.51 -20.84
C ALA A 441 26.22 5.22 -20.00
N ASN A 442 26.08 4.04 -20.61
CA ASN A 442 26.22 2.75 -19.94
C ASN A 442 27.67 2.20 -19.98
N LEU A 443 28.59 2.83 -20.71
CA LEU A 443 30.00 2.41 -20.80
C LEU A 443 30.72 2.36 -19.43
N PRO A 444 30.52 3.32 -18.49
CA PRO A 444 31.14 3.27 -17.16
C PRO A 444 30.68 2.08 -16.32
N GLU A 445 29.40 1.70 -16.42
CA GLU A 445 28.83 0.56 -15.68
C GLU A 445 29.23 -0.80 -16.32
N HIS A 446 29.70 -0.79 -17.58
CA HIS A 446 30.08 -2.00 -18.32
C HIS A 446 31.48 -1.90 -18.96
N PRO A 447 32.56 -1.97 -18.16
CA PRO A 447 33.94 -1.82 -18.66
C PRO A 447 34.34 -2.82 -19.74
N GLN A 448 33.67 -3.98 -19.83
CA GLN A 448 33.89 -4.98 -20.89
C GLN A 448 33.54 -4.49 -22.30
N TRP A 449 32.83 -3.38 -22.44
CA TRP A 449 32.48 -2.82 -23.76
C TRP A 449 33.58 -1.96 -24.38
N LYS A 450 34.61 -1.60 -23.60
CA LYS A 450 35.72 -0.79 -24.06
C LYS A 450 36.41 -1.42 -25.27
N ILE A 451 36.87 -0.58 -26.19
CA ILE A 451 37.68 -1.00 -27.33
C ILE A 451 38.91 -0.11 -27.40
N ALA A 452 40.09 -0.71 -27.49
CA ALA A 452 41.34 0.03 -27.60
C ALA A 452 41.54 0.48 -29.05
N PRO A 453 41.67 1.80 -29.32
CA PRO A 453 42.03 2.28 -30.64
C PRO A 453 43.47 1.91 -30.99
N GLN A 454 43.81 1.96 -32.28
CA GLN A 454 45.18 1.71 -32.75
C GLN A 454 46.14 2.75 -32.16
N PRO A 455 47.16 2.34 -31.37
CA PRO A 455 48.03 3.28 -30.68
C PRO A 455 48.87 4.12 -31.65
N GLU A 456 49.28 3.54 -32.78
CA GLU A 456 50.03 4.23 -33.84
C GLU A 456 49.23 5.38 -34.46
N LEU A 457 47.95 5.15 -34.77
CA LEU A 457 47.05 6.18 -35.30
C LEU A 457 46.84 7.32 -34.29
N VAL A 458 46.58 6.96 -33.02
CA VAL A 458 46.40 7.93 -31.94
C VAL A 458 47.65 8.80 -31.79
N GLY A 459 48.84 8.20 -31.76
CA GLY A 459 50.12 8.92 -31.68
C GLY A 459 50.35 9.85 -32.87
N ALA A 460 50.09 9.38 -34.10
CA ALA A 460 50.24 10.18 -35.31
C ALA A 460 49.31 11.41 -35.33
N VAL A 461 48.03 11.22 -35.01
CA VAL A 461 47.04 12.31 -34.97
C VAL A 461 47.39 13.31 -33.87
N ARG A 462 47.74 12.84 -32.67
CA ARG A 462 48.17 13.71 -31.56
C ARG A 462 49.33 14.61 -31.96
N LYS A 463 50.35 14.05 -32.62
CA LYS A 463 51.52 14.81 -33.08
C LYS A 463 51.14 15.90 -34.09
N ILE A 464 50.23 15.60 -35.02
CA ILE A 464 49.73 16.59 -36.01
C ILE A 464 48.93 17.68 -35.30
N LEU A 465 48.00 17.31 -34.41
CA LEU A 465 47.15 18.26 -33.68
C LEU A 465 47.95 19.15 -32.73
N LEU A 466 48.94 18.62 -32.02
CA LEU A 466 49.83 19.41 -31.15
C LEU A 466 50.60 20.46 -31.94
N ARG A 467 51.17 20.07 -33.10
CA ARG A 467 51.89 21.01 -33.98
C ARG A 467 50.99 22.10 -34.56
N GLN A 468 49.71 21.82 -34.75
CA GLN A 468 48.78 22.73 -35.42
C GLN A 468 48.00 23.62 -34.45
N ILE A 469 47.50 23.05 -33.34
CA ILE A 469 46.76 23.76 -32.30
C ILE A 469 47.71 24.56 -31.40
N GLY A 470 48.97 24.13 -31.25
CA GLY A 470 50.00 24.83 -30.48
C GLY A 470 50.49 26.14 -31.10
N VAL A 471 50.15 26.45 -32.35
CA VAL A 471 50.70 27.63 -33.05
C VAL A 471 49.67 28.77 -33.06
N ARG A 472 49.75 29.60 -32.00
CA ARG A 472 49.34 31.03 -31.92
C ARG A 472 47.85 31.40 -31.94
N ASN A 473 46.95 30.66 -32.57
CA ASN A 473 45.55 31.11 -32.69
C ASN A 473 44.66 30.76 -31.47
N ALA A 474 44.96 29.67 -30.76
CA ALA A 474 44.14 29.24 -29.62
C ALA A 474 44.27 30.18 -28.41
N GLU A 475 45.48 30.63 -28.06
CA GLU A 475 45.70 31.54 -26.92
C GLU A 475 44.96 32.87 -27.10
N ASN A 476 44.91 33.38 -28.34
CA ASN A 476 44.21 34.62 -28.63
C ASN A 476 42.68 34.47 -28.46
N THR A 477 42.10 33.40 -28.98
CA THR A 477 40.67 33.11 -28.81
C THR A 477 40.32 32.86 -27.34
N LEU A 478 41.15 32.13 -26.60
CA LEU A 478 40.96 31.89 -25.17
C LEU A 478 40.97 33.20 -24.38
N TYR A 479 41.95 34.06 -24.63
CA TYR A 479 42.02 35.38 -24.00
C TYR A 479 40.77 36.23 -24.28
N GLN A 480 40.35 36.32 -25.55
CA GLN A 480 39.16 37.08 -25.93
C GLN A 480 37.87 36.53 -25.30
N ASN A 481 37.76 35.20 -25.15
CA ASN A 481 36.62 34.59 -24.47
C ASN A 481 36.58 34.92 -22.97
N VAL A 482 37.74 34.89 -22.29
CA VAL A 482 37.85 35.32 -20.87
C VAL A 482 37.38 36.76 -20.72
N LEU A 483 37.91 37.65 -21.56
CA LEU A 483 37.54 39.07 -21.55
C LEU A 483 36.03 39.28 -21.79
N LYS A 484 35.44 38.59 -22.78
CA LYS A 484 34.02 38.69 -23.11
C LYS A 484 33.09 38.14 -22.02
N GLN A 485 33.54 37.15 -21.27
CA GLN A 485 32.81 36.59 -20.12
C GLN A 485 32.80 37.60 -18.97
N VAL A 486 33.96 38.17 -18.65
CA VAL A 486 34.11 39.13 -17.55
C VAL A 486 33.45 40.46 -17.87
N SER A 487 33.57 40.96 -19.11
CA SER A 487 33.05 42.28 -19.50
C SER A 487 31.54 42.45 -19.31
N ARG A 488 30.78 41.36 -19.19
CA ARG A 488 29.33 41.38 -18.93
C ARG A 488 28.97 41.77 -17.49
N ASN A 489 29.89 41.58 -16.55
CA ASN A 489 29.63 41.70 -15.11
C ASN A 489 30.22 42.97 -14.48
N TYR A 490 31.06 43.70 -15.22
CA TYR A 490 31.73 44.91 -14.74
C TYR A 490 31.45 46.08 -15.68
N ALA A 491 30.81 47.11 -15.16
CA ALA A 491 30.57 48.36 -15.88
C ALA A 491 31.87 49.17 -16.04
N ASP A 492 31.95 49.96 -17.10
CA ASP A 492 33.09 50.83 -17.36
C ASP A 492 33.23 51.88 -16.25
N MET A 493 34.46 52.09 -15.80
CA MET A 493 34.80 52.97 -14.70
C MET A 493 35.08 54.39 -15.22
N THR A 494 34.33 55.35 -14.70
CA THR A 494 34.47 56.77 -15.05
C THR A 494 35.38 57.49 -14.06
N LEU A 495 35.82 58.71 -14.41
CA LEU A 495 36.58 59.57 -13.51
C LEU A 495 35.81 59.86 -12.21
N ALA A 496 34.48 59.98 -12.26
CA ALA A 496 33.65 60.24 -11.10
C ALA A 496 33.67 59.07 -10.10
N ASP A 497 33.63 57.84 -10.61
CA ASP A 497 33.67 56.63 -9.79
C ASP A 497 35.01 56.49 -9.04
N MET A 498 36.11 56.99 -9.62
CA MET A 498 37.45 56.92 -9.03
C MET A 498 37.69 57.99 -7.96
N THR A 499 37.01 59.13 -8.04
CA THR A 499 37.23 60.27 -7.14
C THR A 499 36.25 60.32 -5.98
N GLY A 500 35.21 59.47 -6.00
CA GLY A 500 34.20 59.38 -4.95
C GLY A 500 33.53 60.74 -4.70
N ASP A 501 33.47 61.14 -3.43
CA ASP A 501 32.87 62.42 -3.01
C ASP A 501 33.78 63.66 -3.27
N ALA A 502 35.03 63.46 -3.67
CA ALA A 502 35.89 64.57 -4.07
C ALA A 502 35.40 65.11 -5.42
N GLN A 503 34.99 66.39 -5.48
CA GLN A 503 34.46 67.06 -6.68
C GLN A 503 35.53 67.32 -7.77
N ALA A 504 36.30 66.30 -8.12
CA ALA A 504 37.33 66.34 -9.16
C ALA A 504 36.75 66.63 -10.55
N GLY A 505 35.48 66.30 -10.80
CA GLY A 505 34.78 66.62 -12.05
C GLY A 505 34.64 68.12 -12.34
N SER A 506 34.85 68.99 -11.34
CA SER A 506 34.89 70.45 -11.52
C SER A 506 36.23 70.96 -12.05
N LEU A 507 37.33 70.26 -11.77
CA LEU A 507 38.71 70.65 -12.11
C LEU A 507 39.29 69.85 -13.27
N PHE A 508 38.87 68.60 -13.44
CA PHE A 508 39.37 67.68 -14.46
C PHE A 508 38.22 67.12 -15.29
N GLY A 509 38.47 66.93 -16.58
CA GLY A 509 37.52 66.35 -17.53
C GLY A 509 38.20 65.33 -18.44
N THR A 510 37.50 64.25 -18.73
CA THR A 510 37.86 63.26 -19.74
C THR A 510 36.59 62.72 -20.41
N GLU A 511 36.71 62.36 -21.68
CA GLU A 511 35.66 61.66 -22.45
C GLU A 511 35.90 60.14 -22.50
N GLN A 512 37.05 59.66 -22.02
CA GLN A 512 37.38 58.24 -22.00
C GLN A 512 37.02 57.59 -20.67
N THR A 513 36.63 56.32 -20.75
CA THR A 513 36.37 55.45 -19.59
C THR A 513 37.36 54.29 -19.59
N VAL A 514 37.61 53.72 -18.43
CA VAL A 514 38.38 52.46 -18.32
C VAL A 514 37.39 51.29 -18.41
N PRO A 515 37.56 50.33 -19.33
CA PRO A 515 36.69 49.16 -19.38
C PRO A 515 36.64 48.44 -18.03
N GLY A 516 35.45 48.10 -17.53
CA GLY A 516 35.26 47.61 -16.15
C GLY A 516 36.06 46.34 -15.81
N MET A 517 36.32 45.52 -16.82
CA MET A 517 37.17 44.34 -16.79
C MET A 517 38.64 44.60 -16.46
N PHE A 518 39.15 45.82 -16.66
CA PHE A 518 40.52 46.23 -16.32
C PHE A 518 40.58 47.01 -15.01
N THR A 519 39.84 46.55 -14.00
CA THR A 519 39.86 47.13 -12.64
C THR A 519 40.44 46.12 -11.65
N ARG A 520 40.90 46.61 -10.49
CA ARG A 520 41.36 45.71 -9.40
C ARG A 520 40.24 44.77 -8.95
N GLN A 521 39.02 45.29 -8.87
CA GLN A 521 37.83 44.51 -8.50
C GLN A 521 37.53 43.41 -9.53
N ALA A 522 37.70 43.68 -10.83
CA ALA A 522 37.55 42.66 -11.86
C ALA A 522 38.65 41.60 -11.80
N TRP A 523 39.90 42.01 -11.56
CA TRP A 523 41.03 41.08 -11.39
C TRP A 523 40.84 40.11 -10.23
N GLU A 524 40.60 40.64 -9.03
CA GLU A 524 40.42 39.85 -7.81
C GLU A 524 39.09 39.08 -7.81
N GLY A 525 38.06 39.60 -8.48
CA GLY A 525 36.74 39.00 -8.52
C GLY A 525 36.58 37.86 -9.52
N GLN A 526 36.84 38.09 -10.82
CA GLN A 526 36.49 37.11 -11.86
C GLN A 526 37.59 36.86 -12.89
N VAL A 527 38.45 37.83 -13.23
CA VAL A 527 39.46 37.62 -14.29
C VAL A 527 40.46 36.54 -13.88
N LYS A 528 41.00 36.61 -12.66
CA LYS A 528 41.95 35.60 -12.18
C LYS A 528 41.32 34.21 -12.19
N GLU A 529 40.10 34.07 -11.69
CA GLU A 529 39.37 32.80 -11.69
C GLU A 529 39.07 32.30 -13.11
N ALA A 530 38.62 33.17 -14.01
CA ALA A 530 38.35 32.82 -15.40
C ALA A 530 39.61 32.33 -16.13
N ILE A 531 40.77 32.94 -15.87
CA ILE A 531 42.06 32.45 -16.37
C ILE A 531 42.39 31.07 -15.77
N GLU A 532 42.23 30.86 -14.46
CA GLU A 532 42.43 29.54 -13.83
C GLU A 532 41.51 28.47 -14.43
N GLN A 533 40.23 28.80 -14.65
CA GLN A 533 39.25 27.87 -15.23
C GLN A 533 39.63 27.48 -16.66
N VAL A 534 40.04 28.45 -17.48
CA VAL A 534 40.51 28.18 -18.85
C VAL A 534 41.77 27.32 -18.86
N VAL A 535 42.73 27.61 -17.97
CA VAL A 535 43.96 26.83 -17.82
C VAL A 535 43.66 25.40 -17.35
N THR A 536 42.74 25.22 -16.40
CA THR A 536 42.35 23.91 -15.87
C THR A 536 41.60 23.09 -16.91
N ALA A 537 40.62 23.68 -17.60
CA ALA A 537 39.91 23.02 -18.70
C ALA A 537 40.88 22.62 -19.82
N ARG A 538 41.84 23.49 -20.15
CA ARG A 538 42.87 23.20 -21.14
C ARG A 538 43.83 22.11 -20.69
N ARG A 539 44.21 22.10 -19.41
CA ARG A 539 45.01 21.05 -18.80
C ARG A 539 44.31 19.70 -18.94
N GLU A 540 43.04 19.58 -18.57
CA GLU A 540 42.32 18.32 -18.72
C GLU A 540 42.24 17.88 -20.18
N GLU A 541 41.85 18.78 -21.10
CA GLU A 541 41.80 18.46 -22.53
C GLU A 541 43.14 17.98 -23.11
N ILE A 542 44.24 18.69 -22.82
CA ILE A 542 45.56 18.34 -23.32
C ILE A 542 46.06 17.06 -22.64
N ASP A 543 45.91 16.94 -21.33
CA ASP A 543 46.46 15.86 -20.50
C ASP A 543 45.92 14.49 -20.91
N TRP A 544 44.63 14.37 -21.24
CA TRP A 544 44.08 13.04 -21.56
C TRP A 544 43.89 12.78 -23.07
N VAL A 545 43.57 13.80 -23.88
CA VAL A 545 43.33 13.64 -25.33
C VAL A 545 44.63 13.72 -26.13
N LEU A 546 45.49 14.71 -25.84
CA LEU A 546 46.64 15.03 -26.69
C LEU A 546 47.98 14.54 -26.14
N SER A 547 48.12 14.33 -24.83
CA SER A 547 49.36 13.84 -24.24
C SER A 547 49.47 12.32 -24.35
N ASP A 548 50.69 11.85 -24.65
CA ASP A 548 51.05 10.45 -24.48
C ASP A 548 51.76 10.30 -23.13
N ARG A 549 51.35 9.33 -22.32
CA ARG A 549 51.81 9.21 -20.91
C ARG A 549 53.31 8.93 -20.77
N GLN A 550 54.03 8.79 -21.88
CA GLN A 550 55.35 8.17 -21.92
C GLN A 550 56.45 9.03 -22.55
N GLN A 551 56.13 10.15 -23.22
CA GLN A 551 57.16 11.07 -23.74
C GLN A 551 56.58 12.46 -24.01
N ASP A 552 57.23 13.46 -23.40
CA ASP A 552 57.25 14.87 -23.77
C ASP A 552 55.98 15.73 -23.54
N ALA A 553 55.74 16.09 -22.29
CA ALA A 553 55.25 17.43 -22.00
C ALA A 553 56.37 18.43 -22.33
N SER A 554 56.49 18.80 -23.59
CA SER A 554 57.35 19.92 -24.02
C SER A 554 57.00 21.16 -23.18
N ALA A 555 58.01 21.74 -22.52
CA ALA A 555 57.86 22.83 -21.55
C ALA A 555 57.07 24.04 -22.10
N ASP A 556 57.06 24.22 -23.42
CA ASP A 556 56.37 25.29 -24.14
C ASP A 556 54.83 25.21 -24.15
N ILE A 557 54.24 24.05 -23.80
CA ILE A 557 52.78 23.80 -23.81
C ILE A 557 52.26 23.53 -22.38
N SER A 558 53.08 23.78 -21.35
CA SER A 558 52.68 23.54 -19.96
C SER A 558 51.51 24.47 -19.54
N PRO A 559 50.55 23.98 -18.73
CA PRO A 559 49.45 24.80 -18.21
C PRO A 559 49.92 26.02 -17.43
N GLU A 560 51.07 25.90 -16.75
CA GLU A 560 51.67 26.99 -16.00
C GLU A 560 52.24 28.07 -16.93
N ALA A 561 52.91 27.70 -18.02
CA ALA A 561 53.35 28.67 -19.02
C ALA A 561 52.16 29.40 -19.68
N LEU A 562 51.05 28.70 -19.94
CA LEU A 562 49.82 29.31 -20.46
C LEU A 562 49.22 30.32 -19.47
N ARG A 563 49.16 29.97 -18.17
CA ARG A 563 48.69 30.87 -17.11
C ARG A 563 49.51 32.15 -17.08
N THR A 564 50.84 32.02 -17.11
CA THR A 564 51.77 33.16 -17.11
C THR A 564 51.55 34.04 -18.33
N ARG A 565 51.53 33.47 -19.55
CA ARG A 565 51.31 34.23 -20.80
C ARG A 565 49.96 34.96 -20.83
N LEU A 566 48.88 34.32 -20.41
CA LEU A 566 47.55 34.95 -20.35
C LEU A 566 47.51 36.08 -19.31
N THR A 567 48.18 35.89 -18.18
CA THR A 567 48.26 36.89 -17.10
C THR A 567 49.10 38.10 -17.51
N GLU A 568 50.28 37.87 -18.09
CA GLU A 568 51.14 38.93 -18.64
C GLU A 568 50.41 39.74 -19.70
N ARG A 569 49.70 39.06 -20.60
CA ARG A 569 48.89 39.73 -21.62
C ARG A 569 47.78 40.57 -21.02
N TYR A 570 47.05 40.04 -20.02
CA TYR A 570 46.03 40.81 -19.30
C TYR A 570 46.61 42.06 -18.65
N PHE A 571 47.75 41.96 -17.96
CA PHE A 571 48.35 43.12 -17.31
C PHE A 571 48.94 44.13 -18.31
N THR A 572 49.37 43.67 -19.48
CA THR A 572 49.76 44.55 -20.59
C THR A 572 48.58 45.38 -21.08
N ASP A 573 47.43 44.75 -21.33
CA ASP A 573 46.21 45.44 -21.79
C ASP A 573 45.59 46.31 -20.67
N PHE A 574 45.68 45.87 -19.42
CA PHE A 574 45.30 46.64 -18.24
C PHE A 574 46.10 47.95 -18.18
N ALA A 575 47.43 47.88 -18.21
CA ALA A 575 48.30 49.04 -18.14
C ALA A 575 48.08 49.98 -19.34
N GLY A 576 47.90 49.42 -20.55
CA GLY A 576 47.57 50.19 -21.74
C GLY A 576 46.26 50.96 -21.61
N SER A 577 45.21 50.32 -21.09
CA SER A 577 43.90 50.95 -20.88
C SER A 577 43.97 52.09 -19.86
N TRP A 578 44.66 51.88 -18.75
CA TRP A 578 44.86 52.90 -17.71
C TRP A 578 45.72 54.07 -18.17
N LEU A 579 46.80 53.81 -18.91
CA LEU A 579 47.67 54.85 -19.45
C LEU A 579 46.92 55.72 -20.47
N THR A 580 46.08 55.11 -21.31
CA THR A 580 45.24 55.83 -22.27
C THR A 580 44.25 56.75 -21.53
N PHE A 581 43.57 56.22 -20.51
CA PHE A 581 42.67 57.00 -19.67
C PHE A 581 43.37 58.16 -18.94
N LEU A 582 44.48 57.92 -18.25
CA LEU A 582 45.19 58.96 -17.49
C LEU A 582 45.71 60.07 -18.41
N ASN A 583 46.22 59.73 -19.59
CA ASN A 583 46.67 60.70 -20.58
C ASN A 583 45.53 61.51 -21.22
N SER A 584 44.29 61.03 -21.13
CA SER A 584 43.11 61.74 -21.63
C SER A 584 42.58 62.80 -20.65
N ILE A 585 43.01 62.79 -19.39
CA ILE A 585 42.56 63.73 -18.37
C ILE A 585 43.10 65.12 -18.67
N ARG A 586 42.20 66.09 -18.84
CA ARG A 586 42.55 67.50 -19.05
C ARG A 586 41.99 68.37 -17.95
N TRP A 587 42.70 69.47 -17.66
CA TRP A 587 42.21 70.49 -16.74
C TRP A 587 41.08 71.31 -17.36
N LYS A 588 39.97 71.48 -16.63
CA LYS A 588 38.85 72.33 -17.04
C LYS A 588 39.17 73.79 -16.71
N LYS A 589 39.44 74.59 -17.74
CA LYS A 589 39.69 76.03 -17.58
C LYS A 589 38.40 76.74 -17.16
N ARG A 590 38.33 77.19 -15.90
CA ARG A 590 37.19 77.95 -15.38
C ARG A 590 37.23 79.39 -15.90
N THR A 591 36.34 79.76 -16.81
CA THR A 591 36.14 81.15 -17.25
C THR A 591 35.29 81.88 -16.21
N ARG A 592 35.96 82.71 -15.39
CA ARG A 592 35.45 83.61 -14.33
C ARG A 592 35.16 82.94 -12.96
N CYS A 593 35.92 83.37 -11.95
CA CYS A 593 35.69 83.12 -10.53
C CYS A 593 35.38 84.48 -9.85
N PRO A 594 34.24 84.68 -9.17
CA PRO A 594 33.94 85.95 -8.48
C PRO A 594 34.70 86.14 -7.16
N ALA A 595 35.43 85.13 -6.67
CA ALA A 595 35.98 85.12 -5.30
C ALA A 595 37.51 84.94 -5.24
N CYS A 596 38.23 85.34 -6.29
CA CYS A 596 39.69 85.37 -6.27
C CYS A 596 40.22 86.81 -6.37
N TRP A 597 39.61 87.78 -5.69
CA TRP A 597 40.20 89.09 -5.38
C TRP A 597 39.48 89.70 -4.17
N THR A 598 40.05 89.54 -2.97
CA THR A 598 40.25 90.56 -1.92
C THR A 598 40.76 89.90 -0.64
N ASN A 599 41.70 90.59 0.03
CA ASN A 599 42.36 90.32 1.32
C ASN A 599 41.57 89.51 2.34
#